data_AF-A0A844M3Q2-F1
#
_entry.id   AF-A0A844M3Q2-F1
#
_cell.length_a   1.000
_cell.length_b   1.000
_cell.length_c   1.000
_cell.angle_alpha   90.00
_cell.angle_beta   90.00
_cell.angle_gamma   90.00
#
_symmetry.space_group_name_H-M   'P 1'
#
loop_
_entity.id
_entity.type
_entity.pdbx_description
1 polymer ?
#
loop_
_entity_poly.entity_id
_entity_poly.type
_entity_poly.pdbx_seq_one_letter_code
_entity_poly.pdbx_strand_id
1 'polypeptide(L)'
;MNMKLNVTNTLPTDSQQGCLIGRVWRADKKKPVPVLLRNNEVIDISSHFPTVAQLLENSNPVSILANLTGEALGTVEELLDNTHYNEIGNDNFHFLSPIDLQVIKAAGVTFASSMIERVIEEKAGGDAAKAKDIRNQVNAVIGNNLRDIVPGSEKAQKLKDYLISNNMWSQYLEVGIGVDAE
;
A
#
# COMPACT_ATOMS: atom_id res chain seq x y z
N MET A 1 9.15 17.11 -14.40
CA MET A 1 10.38 16.31 -14.63
C MET A 1 9.97 15.05 -15.34
N ASN A 2 10.51 14.77 -16.54
CA ASN A 2 10.34 13.46 -17.19
C ASN A 2 11.44 12.55 -16.62
N MET A 3 11.10 11.72 -15.64
CA MET A 3 12.00 10.68 -15.15
C MET A 3 11.97 9.52 -16.14
N LYS A 4 13.12 9.17 -16.73
CA LYS A 4 13.26 7.96 -17.55
C LYS A 4 13.45 6.75 -16.62
N LEU A 5 12.62 5.74 -16.77
CA LEU A 5 12.73 4.48 -16.03
C LEU A 5 13.88 3.64 -16.58
N ASN A 6 14.62 2.99 -15.68
CA ASN A 6 15.63 1.99 -15.99
C ASN A 6 15.73 0.98 -14.84
N VAL A 7 16.44 -0.13 -15.05
CA VAL A 7 16.57 -1.18 -14.04
C VAL A 7 17.09 -0.64 -12.70
N THR A 8 18.11 0.22 -12.73
CA THR A 8 18.77 0.75 -11.53
C THR A 8 17.86 1.65 -10.68
N ASN A 9 16.96 2.42 -11.29
CA ASN A 9 16.07 3.34 -10.58
C ASN A 9 14.65 2.81 -10.34
N THR A 10 14.32 1.65 -10.91
CA THR A 10 12.98 1.05 -10.84
C THR A 10 12.95 -0.24 -10.04
N LEU A 11 13.94 -1.11 -10.20
CA LEU A 11 13.98 -2.38 -9.48
C LEU A 11 14.62 -2.21 -8.09
N PRO A 12 14.26 -3.05 -7.12
CA PRO A 12 14.92 -3.06 -5.82
C PRO A 12 16.38 -3.52 -5.96
N THR A 13 17.23 -3.11 -5.02
CA THR A 13 18.67 -3.39 -5.03
C THR A 13 19.00 -4.89 -4.97
N ASP A 14 18.08 -5.69 -4.44
CA ASP A 14 18.14 -7.15 -4.32
C ASP A 14 17.26 -7.86 -5.36
N SER A 15 16.96 -7.22 -6.49
CA SER A 15 16.09 -7.73 -7.55
C SER A 15 16.39 -9.15 -8.05
N GLN A 16 17.62 -9.62 -7.94
CA GLN A 16 18.01 -10.98 -8.31
C GLN A 16 17.75 -12.04 -7.22
N GLN A 17 17.50 -11.62 -5.98
CA GLN A 17 17.21 -12.50 -4.85
C GLN A 17 15.70 -12.61 -4.58
N GLY A 18 14.94 -11.57 -4.92
CA GLY A 18 13.49 -11.52 -4.72
C GLY A 18 12.69 -12.25 -5.80
N CYS A 19 11.43 -12.56 -5.47
CA CYS A 19 10.41 -12.96 -6.45
C CYS A 19 9.64 -11.70 -6.86
N LEU A 20 9.94 -11.18 -8.05
CA LEU A 20 9.36 -9.92 -8.53
C LEU A 20 8.18 -10.21 -9.45
N ILE A 21 7.01 -9.67 -9.10
CA ILE A 21 5.80 -9.75 -9.92
C ILE A 21 5.35 -8.34 -10.32
N GLY A 22 4.62 -8.25 -11.43
CA GLY A 22 4.08 -6.99 -11.91
C GLY A 22 2.91 -7.20 -12.84
N ARG A 23 2.58 -6.16 -13.59
CA ARG A 23 1.57 -6.21 -14.65
C ARG A 23 2.08 -5.52 -15.90
N VAL A 24 1.68 -6.04 -17.05
CA VAL A 24 2.03 -5.50 -18.37
C VAL A 24 0.77 -5.31 -19.19
N TRP A 25 0.70 -4.22 -19.94
CA TRP A 25 -0.23 -4.11 -21.05
C TRP A 25 0.29 -4.95 -22.22
N ARG A 26 -0.39 -6.05 -22.54
CA ARG A 26 -0.02 -6.94 -23.63
C ARG A 26 -0.70 -6.47 -24.91
N ALA A 27 0.02 -5.69 -25.72
CA ALA A 27 -0.51 -4.99 -26.89
C ALA A 27 -1.13 -5.91 -27.96
N ASP A 28 -0.53 -7.07 -28.22
CA ASP A 28 -1.00 -8.09 -29.17
C ASP A 28 -2.39 -8.65 -28.80
N LYS A 29 -2.65 -8.79 -27.50
CA LYS A 29 -3.92 -9.29 -26.94
C LYS A 29 -4.82 -8.18 -26.42
N LYS A 30 -4.37 -6.91 -26.48
CA LYS A 30 -5.07 -5.71 -25.98
C LYS A 30 -5.66 -5.88 -24.58
N LYS A 31 -4.87 -6.44 -23.66
CA LYS A 31 -5.31 -6.70 -22.29
C LYS A 31 -4.16 -6.57 -21.28
N PRO A 32 -4.45 -6.21 -20.01
CA PRO A 32 -3.46 -6.33 -18.95
C PRO A 32 -3.24 -7.80 -18.60
N VAL A 33 -2.00 -8.16 -18.32
CA VAL A 33 -1.61 -9.50 -17.82
C VAL A 33 -0.71 -9.36 -16.60
N PRO A 34 -0.85 -10.22 -15.57
CA PRO A 34 0.16 -10.36 -14.54
C PRO A 34 1.43 -10.98 -15.14
N VAL A 35 2.57 -10.53 -14.65
CA VAL A 35 3.88 -11.00 -15.10
C VAL A 35 4.78 -11.36 -13.93
N LEU A 36 5.70 -12.29 -14.19
CA LEU A 36 6.82 -12.63 -13.33
C LEU A 36 8.11 -12.09 -13.97
N LEU A 37 8.96 -11.46 -13.17
CA LEU A 37 10.29 -11.03 -13.60
C LEU A 37 11.32 -12.06 -13.12
N ARG A 38 12.09 -12.63 -14.06
CA ARG A 38 13.13 -13.63 -13.76
C ARG A 38 14.27 -13.48 -14.77
N ASN A 39 15.51 -13.39 -14.30
CA ASN A 39 16.71 -13.33 -15.15
C ASN A 39 16.66 -12.24 -16.26
N ASN A 40 16.18 -11.04 -15.92
CA ASN A 40 15.95 -9.92 -16.85
C ASN A 40 14.82 -10.13 -17.88
N GLU A 41 14.07 -11.24 -17.80
CA GLU A 41 12.92 -11.50 -18.66
C GLU A 41 11.60 -11.16 -17.95
N VAL A 42 10.64 -10.68 -18.74
CA VAL A 42 9.26 -10.45 -18.31
C VAL A 42 8.38 -11.56 -18.87
N ILE A 43 7.80 -12.36 -17.99
CA ILE A 43 7.12 -13.61 -18.34
C ILE A 43 5.62 -13.44 -18.04
N ASP A 44 4.77 -13.64 -19.05
CA ASP A 44 3.30 -13.67 -18.92
C ASP A 44 2.87 -14.93 -18.15
N ILE A 45 2.19 -14.72 -17.02
CA ILE A 45 1.68 -15.79 -16.17
C ILE A 45 0.14 -15.86 -16.18
N SER A 46 -0.51 -15.15 -17.11
CA SER A 46 -1.97 -15.01 -17.19
C SER A 46 -2.72 -16.29 -17.51
N SER A 47 -2.03 -17.32 -18.02
CA SER A 47 -2.58 -18.67 -18.19
C SER A 47 -2.82 -19.38 -16.85
N HIS A 48 -2.09 -18.99 -15.80
CA HIS A 48 -2.20 -19.56 -14.46
C HIS A 48 -3.02 -18.68 -13.53
N PHE A 49 -2.80 -17.36 -13.61
CA PHE A 49 -3.46 -16.37 -12.77
C PHE A 49 -3.97 -15.22 -13.63
N PRO A 50 -5.28 -15.06 -13.85
CA PRO A 50 -5.83 -13.89 -14.53
C PRO A 50 -5.47 -12.52 -13.92
N THR A 51 -5.18 -12.46 -12.61
CA THR A 51 -4.87 -11.22 -11.87
C THR A 51 -3.78 -11.44 -10.82
N VAL A 52 -3.08 -10.37 -10.44
CA VAL A 52 -2.15 -10.35 -9.30
C VAL A 52 -2.93 -10.59 -8.00
N ALA A 53 -4.15 -10.08 -7.86
CA ALA A 53 -4.99 -10.34 -6.69
C ALA A 53 -5.20 -11.85 -6.47
N GLN A 54 -5.60 -12.58 -7.52
CA GLN A 54 -5.79 -14.02 -7.43
C GLN A 54 -4.49 -14.78 -7.13
N LEU A 55 -3.35 -14.34 -7.68
CA LEU A 55 -2.05 -14.91 -7.31
C LEU A 55 -1.78 -14.75 -5.81
N LEU A 56 -2.04 -13.56 -5.25
CA LEU A 56 -1.75 -13.23 -3.86
C LEU A 56 -2.73 -13.85 -2.85
N GLU A 57 -3.90 -14.35 -3.28
CA GLU A 57 -4.81 -15.15 -2.44
C GLU A 57 -4.28 -16.55 -2.12
N ASN A 58 -3.19 -16.99 -2.74
CA ASN A 58 -2.58 -18.27 -2.44
C ASN A 58 -1.79 -18.21 -1.13
N SER A 59 -1.79 -19.31 -0.37
CA SER A 59 -1.06 -19.39 0.91
C SER A 59 0.46 -19.32 0.77
N ASN A 60 1.01 -19.68 -0.40
CA ASN A 60 2.44 -19.64 -0.66
C ASN A 60 2.73 -19.31 -2.15
N PRO A 61 2.53 -18.04 -2.56
CA PRO A 61 2.65 -17.62 -3.96
C PRO A 61 4.09 -17.75 -4.46
N VAL A 62 5.09 -17.53 -3.60
CA VAL A 62 6.52 -17.64 -3.95
C VAL A 62 6.86 -19.07 -4.39
N SER A 63 6.38 -20.08 -3.67
CA SER A 63 6.65 -21.48 -4.02
C SER A 63 5.98 -21.91 -5.31
N ILE A 64 4.79 -21.38 -5.60
CA ILE A 64 4.12 -21.58 -6.88
C ILE A 64 4.94 -20.97 -8.01
N LEU A 65 5.39 -19.72 -7.83
CA LEU A 65 6.13 -18.98 -8.84
C LEU A 65 7.55 -19.52 -9.08
N ALA A 66 8.16 -20.24 -8.13
CA ALA A 66 9.53 -20.74 -8.25
C ALA A 66 9.76 -21.60 -9.51
N ASN A 67 8.78 -22.43 -9.88
CA ASN A 67 8.87 -23.33 -11.04
C ASN A 67 7.90 -22.96 -12.17
N LEU A 68 7.13 -21.88 -12.01
CA LEU A 68 6.16 -21.47 -13.01
C LEU A 68 6.88 -20.97 -14.26
N THR A 69 6.39 -21.43 -15.41
CA THR A 69 6.84 -21.04 -16.74
C THR A 69 5.71 -20.31 -17.45
N GLY A 70 6.07 -19.45 -18.40
CA GLY A 70 5.10 -18.70 -19.18
C GLY A 70 5.71 -18.22 -20.49
N GLU A 71 5.00 -17.33 -21.16
CA GLU A 71 5.47 -16.74 -22.42
C GLU A 71 6.37 -15.54 -22.12
N ALA A 72 7.58 -15.52 -22.67
CA ALA A 72 8.46 -14.36 -22.58
C ALA A 72 7.93 -13.22 -23.44
N LEU A 73 7.77 -12.04 -22.85
CA LEU A 73 7.27 -10.83 -23.49
C LEU A 73 8.40 -9.88 -23.94
N GLY A 74 9.61 -10.10 -23.45
CA GLY A 74 10.77 -9.25 -23.68
C GLY A 74 11.58 -9.06 -22.40
N THR A 75 12.57 -8.19 -22.47
CA THR A 75 13.41 -7.85 -21.33
C THR A 75 12.77 -6.77 -20.44
N VAL A 76 13.20 -6.69 -19.18
CA VAL A 76 12.73 -5.63 -18.28
C VAL A 76 13.09 -4.25 -18.83
N GLU A 77 14.28 -4.10 -19.40
CA GLU A 77 14.78 -2.84 -19.96
C GLU A 77 13.93 -2.36 -21.14
N GLU A 78 13.61 -3.25 -22.09
CA GLU A 78 12.74 -2.94 -23.22
C GLU A 78 11.34 -2.47 -22.76
N LEU A 79 10.74 -3.15 -21.79
CA LEU A 79 9.41 -2.78 -21.31
C LEU A 79 9.44 -1.50 -20.46
N LEU A 80 10.51 -1.23 -19.70
CA LEU A 80 10.69 0.03 -18.99
C LEU A 80 10.86 1.21 -19.96
N ASP A 81 11.60 1.01 -21.06
CA ASP A 81 11.75 2.00 -22.12
C ASP A 81 10.40 2.34 -22.79
N ASN A 82 9.50 1.36 -22.91
CA ASN A 82 8.13 1.61 -23.40
C ASN A 82 7.17 2.21 -22.35
N THR A 83 7.57 2.27 -21.08
CA THR A 83 6.72 2.71 -19.97
C THR A 83 6.88 4.22 -19.77
N HIS A 84 6.02 5.00 -20.43
CA HIS A 84 6.05 6.45 -20.40
C HIS A 84 4.70 7.05 -19.96
N TYR A 85 4.76 7.98 -19.00
CA TYR A 85 3.59 8.68 -18.44
C TYR A 85 2.77 9.45 -19.49
N ASN A 86 3.41 9.91 -20.58
CA ASN A 86 2.78 10.76 -21.60
C ASN A 86 2.34 10.01 -22.87
N GLU A 87 2.56 8.71 -22.96
CA GLU A 87 2.28 7.91 -24.17
C GLU A 87 1.20 6.86 -23.92
N ILE A 88 0.09 7.32 -23.33
CA ILE A 88 -1.10 6.48 -23.16
C ILE A 88 -1.60 6.07 -24.54
N GLY A 89 -1.58 4.76 -24.82
CA GLY A 89 -2.06 4.20 -26.10
C GLY A 89 -0.96 3.84 -27.11
N ASN A 90 0.30 3.69 -26.69
CA ASN A 90 1.30 3.05 -27.54
C ASN A 90 0.92 1.57 -27.79
N ASP A 91 1.22 1.06 -28.99
CA ASP A 91 1.01 -0.35 -29.36
C ASP A 91 2.14 -1.27 -28.86
N ASN A 92 2.90 -0.82 -27.85
CA ASN A 92 4.04 -1.55 -27.29
C ASN A 92 3.67 -2.24 -25.98
N PHE A 93 4.40 -3.29 -25.64
CA PHE A 93 4.35 -3.87 -24.30
C PHE A 93 4.98 -2.89 -23.30
N HIS A 94 4.23 -2.54 -22.26
CA HIS A 94 4.69 -1.62 -21.22
C HIS A 94 4.15 -2.03 -19.86
N PHE A 95 4.86 -1.63 -18.80
CA PHE A 95 4.45 -1.91 -17.43
C PHE A 95 3.23 -1.08 -17.02
N LEU A 96 2.37 -1.71 -16.23
CA LEU A 96 1.25 -1.08 -15.54
C LEU A 96 1.56 -1.01 -14.05
N SER A 97 0.69 -0.31 -13.30
CA SER A 97 0.67 -0.49 -11.85
C SER A 97 0.59 -1.99 -11.51
N PRO A 98 1.44 -2.50 -10.60
CA PRO A 98 1.41 -3.91 -10.20
C PRO A 98 0.10 -4.26 -9.47
N ILE A 99 -0.60 -3.25 -8.95
CA ILE A 99 -1.90 -3.37 -8.29
C ILE A 99 -3.01 -3.43 -9.35
N ASP A 100 -3.86 -4.44 -9.29
CA ASP A 100 -5.11 -4.57 -10.04
C ASP A 100 -6.36 -4.41 -9.18
N LEU A 101 -6.78 -5.47 -8.48
CA LEU A 101 -8.02 -5.52 -7.71
C LEU A 101 -7.77 -5.37 -6.21
N GLN A 102 -6.51 -5.22 -5.79
CA GLN A 102 -6.17 -5.01 -4.39
C GLN A 102 -6.64 -3.63 -3.95
N VAL A 103 -7.13 -3.55 -2.71
CA VAL A 103 -7.46 -2.28 -2.06
C VAL A 103 -6.16 -1.52 -1.79
N ILE A 104 -6.05 -0.30 -2.30
CA ILE A 104 -4.98 0.62 -1.92
C ILE A 104 -5.41 1.31 -0.63
N LYS A 105 -4.64 1.11 0.44
CA LYS A 105 -4.86 1.76 1.72
C LYS A 105 -3.82 2.85 1.97
N ALA A 106 -4.22 3.93 2.63
CA ALA A 106 -3.32 5.01 3.00
C ALA A 106 -2.79 4.77 4.42
N ALA A 107 -1.66 4.06 4.54
CA ALA A 107 -0.97 3.86 5.80
C ALA A 107 -0.04 5.05 6.08
N GLY A 108 -0.25 5.75 7.20
CA GLY A 108 0.63 6.85 7.60
C GLY A 108 0.40 7.28 9.04
N VAL A 109 1.47 7.38 9.83
CA VAL A 109 1.42 7.76 11.26
C VAL A 109 0.81 9.16 11.49
N THR A 110 0.84 10.03 10.47
CA THR A 110 0.12 11.31 10.47
C THR A 110 -1.40 11.15 10.51
N PHE A 111 -1.93 10.02 10.03
CA PHE A 111 -3.35 9.72 10.15
C PHE A 111 -3.75 9.58 11.60
N ALA A 112 -3.05 8.80 12.43
CA ALA A 112 -3.43 8.57 13.83
C ALA A 112 -3.70 9.88 14.59
N SER A 113 -2.78 10.83 14.52
CA SER A 113 -2.95 12.16 15.12
C SER A 113 -4.14 12.94 14.53
N SER A 114 -4.33 12.88 13.21
CA SER A 114 -5.48 13.50 12.53
C SER A 114 -6.82 12.84 12.86
N MET A 115 -6.84 11.52 13.06
CA MET A 115 -8.03 10.76 13.45
C MET A 115 -8.47 11.16 14.86
N ILE A 116 -7.51 11.28 15.79
CA ILE A 116 -7.79 11.71 17.17
C ILE A 116 -8.30 13.16 17.21
N GLU A 117 -7.69 14.08 16.44
CA GLU A 117 -8.17 15.46 16.36
C GLU A 117 -9.60 15.54 15.80
N ARG A 118 -9.96 14.74 14.79
CA ARG A 118 -11.36 14.66 14.32
C ARG A 118 -12.33 14.21 15.40
N VAL A 119 -11.94 13.22 16.22
CA VAL A 119 -12.76 12.77 17.35
C VAL A 119 -12.92 13.88 18.39
N ILE A 120 -11.85 14.64 18.67
CA ILE A 120 -11.91 15.81 19.56
C ILE A 120 -12.90 16.85 19.01
N GLU A 121 -12.82 17.18 17.73
CA GLU A 121 -13.72 18.14 17.07
C GLU A 121 -15.19 17.67 17.11
N GLU A 122 -15.44 16.40 16.78
CA GLU A 122 -16.79 15.81 16.79
C GLU A 122 -17.40 15.85 18.19
N LYS A 123 -16.63 15.48 19.23
CA LYS A 123 -17.10 15.50 20.62
C LYS A 123 -17.25 16.91 21.18
N ALA A 124 -16.41 17.84 20.73
CA ALA A 124 -16.52 19.23 21.12
C ALA A 124 -17.73 19.94 20.46
N GLY A 125 -18.19 19.46 19.30
CA GLY A 125 -19.31 20.06 18.58
C GLY A 125 -19.06 21.52 18.17
N GLY A 126 -17.79 21.86 17.88
CA GLY A 126 -17.35 23.22 17.56
C GLY A 126 -17.08 24.14 18.76
N ASP A 127 -17.27 23.68 19.99
CA ASP A 127 -16.92 24.45 21.20
C ASP A 127 -15.40 24.39 21.46
N ALA A 128 -14.74 25.54 21.31
CA ALA A 128 -13.29 25.64 21.46
C ALA A 128 -12.79 25.32 22.89
N ALA A 129 -13.58 25.63 23.93
CA ALA A 129 -13.20 25.34 25.31
C ALA A 129 -13.28 23.84 25.56
N LYS A 130 -14.37 23.19 25.14
CA LYS A 130 -14.51 21.73 25.24
C LYS A 130 -13.44 21.00 24.44
N ALA A 131 -13.14 21.44 23.23
CA ALA A 131 -12.08 20.86 22.42
C ALA A 131 -10.71 20.93 23.14
N LYS A 132 -10.42 22.05 23.80
CA LYS A 132 -9.20 22.21 24.60
C LYS A 132 -9.16 21.28 25.80
N ASP A 133 -10.27 21.15 26.53
CA ASP A 133 -10.36 20.28 27.70
C ASP A 133 -10.19 18.81 27.32
N ILE A 134 -10.88 18.36 26.27
CA ILE A 134 -10.75 16.99 25.74
C ILE A 134 -9.31 16.74 25.29
N ARG A 135 -8.70 17.68 24.56
CA ARG A 135 -7.30 17.54 24.12
C ARG A 135 -6.33 17.43 25.30
N ASN A 136 -6.54 18.20 26.37
CA ASN A 136 -5.72 18.11 27.57
C ASN A 136 -5.87 16.74 28.26
N GLN A 137 -7.09 16.21 28.33
CA GLN A 137 -7.34 14.88 28.89
C GLN A 137 -6.68 13.77 28.07
N VAL A 138 -6.80 13.83 26.74
CA VAL A 138 -6.13 12.89 25.83
C VAL A 138 -4.61 12.96 25.98
N ASN A 139 -4.02 14.16 26.01
CA ASN A 139 -2.59 14.37 26.25
C ASN A 139 -2.13 13.84 27.62
N ALA A 140 -2.97 13.92 28.66
CA ALA A 140 -2.61 13.37 29.98
C ALA A 140 -2.46 11.84 29.96
N VAL A 141 -3.14 11.14 29.04
CA VAL A 141 -3.08 9.68 28.91
C VAL A 141 -1.85 9.22 28.10
N ILE A 142 -1.48 9.95 27.05
CA ILE A 142 -0.43 9.55 26.10
C ILE A 142 0.93 10.25 26.32
N GLY A 143 0.93 11.38 27.03
CA GLY A 143 2.05 12.31 27.18
C GLY A 143 1.90 13.58 26.31
N ASN A 144 2.91 14.45 26.35
CA ASN A 144 2.83 15.84 25.85
C ASN A 144 2.57 16.01 24.34
N ASN A 145 2.48 14.96 23.52
CA ASN A 145 2.31 15.10 22.08
C ASN A 145 1.59 13.93 21.39
N LEU A 146 0.42 14.24 20.81
CA LEU A 146 -0.38 13.35 19.95
C LEU A 146 0.38 12.83 18.72
N ARG A 147 1.41 13.56 18.26
CA ARG A 147 2.20 13.18 17.09
C ARG A 147 3.13 11.98 17.34
N ASP A 148 3.40 11.69 18.61
CA ASP A 148 4.34 10.63 19.00
C ASP A 148 3.63 9.30 19.27
N ILE A 149 2.33 9.20 18.92
CA ILE A 149 1.59 7.97 19.10
C ILE A 149 2.01 6.94 18.05
N VAL A 150 2.53 5.82 18.53
CA VAL A 150 2.90 4.67 17.70
C VAL A 150 1.74 3.67 17.75
N PRO A 151 1.13 3.31 16.61
CA PRO A 151 0.11 2.28 16.55
C PRO A 151 0.57 0.96 17.20
N GLY A 152 -0.34 0.27 17.89
CA GLY A 152 -0.03 -0.97 18.63
C GLY A 152 0.85 -0.82 19.87
N SER A 153 1.34 0.39 20.20
CA SER A 153 2.13 0.61 21.42
C SER A 153 1.28 0.56 22.69
N GLU A 154 1.93 0.37 23.85
CA GLU A 154 1.26 0.45 25.16
C GLU A 154 0.52 1.79 25.36
N LYS A 155 1.06 2.88 24.83
CA LYS A 155 0.43 4.21 24.89
C LYS A 155 -0.84 4.25 24.05
N ALA A 156 -0.83 3.65 22.86
CA ALA A 156 -2.00 3.57 21.99
C ALA A 156 -3.10 2.71 22.62
N GLN A 157 -2.73 1.60 23.27
CA GLN A 157 -3.69 0.76 24.00
C GLN A 157 -4.31 1.51 25.20
N LYS A 158 -3.51 2.23 25.99
CA LYS A 158 -4.01 3.08 27.09
C LYS A 158 -4.96 4.17 26.58
N LEU A 159 -4.66 4.77 25.44
CA LEU A 159 -5.55 5.74 24.80
C LEU A 159 -6.86 5.09 24.36
N LYS A 160 -6.81 3.92 23.73
CA LYS A 160 -8.00 3.15 23.32
C LYS A 160 -8.90 2.86 24.51
N ASP A 161 -8.35 2.34 25.61
CA ASP A 161 -9.11 2.02 26.82
C ASP A 161 -9.75 3.27 27.42
N TYR A 162 -9.03 4.40 27.44
CA TYR A 162 -9.54 5.69 27.89
C TYR A 162 -10.70 6.18 27.01
N LEU A 163 -10.56 6.15 25.69
CA LEU A 163 -11.60 6.61 24.75
C LEU A 163 -12.85 5.73 24.83
N ILE A 164 -12.71 4.41 25.01
CA ILE A 164 -13.83 3.49 25.24
C ILE A 164 -14.55 3.85 26.54
N SER A 165 -13.79 4.03 27.63
CA SER A 165 -14.35 4.33 28.96
C SER A 165 -15.12 5.66 28.99
N ASN A 166 -14.77 6.60 28.13
CA ASN A 166 -15.42 7.91 28.03
C ASN A 166 -16.47 8.00 26.89
N ASN A 167 -16.84 6.87 26.27
CA ASN A 167 -17.77 6.84 25.13
C ASN A 167 -17.35 7.76 23.95
N MET A 168 -16.04 7.88 23.78
CA MET A 168 -15.39 8.65 22.71
C MET A 168 -14.80 7.77 21.61
N TRP A 169 -14.78 6.45 21.81
CA TRP A 169 -14.27 5.51 20.84
C TRP A 169 -15.13 5.48 19.56
N SER A 170 -14.44 5.43 18.42
CA SER A 170 -15.02 5.18 17.10
C SER A 170 -14.29 4.02 16.46
N GLN A 171 -14.99 3.17 15.72
CA GLN A 171 -14.36 2.06 14.97
C GLN A 171 -13.30 2.56 13.97
N TYR A 172 -13.43 3.81 13.50
CA TYR A 172 -12.42 4.44 12.65
C TYR A 172 -11.07 4.67 13.35
N LEU A 173 -11.01 4.67 14.69
CA LEU A 173 -9.73 4.75 15.41
C LEU A 173 -9.00 3.40 15.45
N GLU A 174 -9.69 2.27 15.27
CA GLU A 174 -9.05 0.94 15.30
C GLU A 174 -7.99 0.82 14.21
N VAL A 175 -8.26 1.38 13.03
CA VAL A 175 -7.33 1.36 11.88
C VAL A 175 -6.12 2.27 12.06
N GLY A 176 -6.18 3.26 12.96
CA GLY A 176 -5.11 4.24 13.16
C GLY A 176 -4.28 4.04 14.42
N ILE A 177 -4.83 3.42 15.47
CA ILE A 177 -4.15 3.25 16.77
C ILE A 177 -4.26 1.85 17.37
N GLY A 178 -5.03 0.93 16.75
CA GLY A 178 -5.15 -0.47 17.19
C GLY A 178 -3.86 -1.28 17.10
N VAL A 179 -3.91 -2.55 17.54
CA VAL A 179 -2.78 -3.49 17.41
C VAL A 179 -2.54 -3.88 15.95
N ASP A 180 -3.61 -3.91 15.16
CA ASP A 180 -3.59 -4.16 13.72
C ASP A 180 -3.64 -2.85 12.90
N ALA A 181 -3.27 -1.71 13.52
CA ALA A 181 -3.26 -0.44 12.82
C ALA A 181 -2.12 -0.36 11.81
N GLU A 182 -2.41 0.36 10.72
CA GLU A 182 -1.61 0.41 9.49
C GLU A 182 -0.32 1.24 9.60
#